data_AF-A0A8F5GSB4-F1
#
_entry.id   AF-A0A8F5GSB4-F1
#
_cell.length_a   1.000
_cell.length_b   1.000
_cell.length_c   1.000
_cell.angle_alpha   90.00
_cell.angle_beta   90.00
_cell.angle_gamma   90.00
#
_symmetry.space_group_name_H-M   'P 1'
#
loop_
_entity.id
_entity.type
_entity.pdbx_description
1 polymer ?
#
loop_
_entity_poly.entity_id
_entity_poly.type
_entity_poly.pdbx_seq_one_letter_code
_entity_poly.pdbx_strand_id
1 'polypeptide(L)'
;MLAYVFWHQIGTSNEEEYERNLVEFHEYFNKNAKVEGYLGSLIVRVNHVPWAESGVYEDWYFMQSSKTLDLINNTILEKGDIKAVHDKIARMAKNGKGGLYGIIKGDILSPSYSHAYWISKPSGMKYEDFYIEIEPFSRNLWRRQLAMGPLSEFCVFSATPLEIPQKFSPIYQQRRLLYSNVQITTPP
;
A
#
# COMPACT_ATOMS: atom_id res chain seq x y z
N MET A 1 -0.12 -13.02 5.47
CA MET A 1 -0.06 -12.42 4.12
C MET A 1 0.66 -11.07 4.22
N LEU A 2 1.42 -10.70 3.19
CA LEU A 2 2.17 -9.45 3.11
C LEU A 2 1.63 -8.54 1.99
N ALA A 3 1.98 -7.27 2.05
CA ALA A 3 1.82 -6.32 0.96
C ALA A 3 3.08 -5.48 0.79
N TYR A 4 3.58 -5.39 -0.43
CA TYR A 4 4.52 -4.34 -0.80
C TYR A 4 3.72 -3.09 -1.12
N VAL A 5 4.07 -1.99 -0.45
CA VAL A 5 3.43 -0.69 -0.63
C VAL A 5 4.43 0.21 -1.34
N PHE A 6 4.05 0.71 -2.51
CA PHE A 6 4.83 1.67 -3.26
C PHE A 6 4.12 3.02 -3.26
N TRP A 7 4.72 3.98 -2.59
CA TRP A 7 4.29 5.38 -2.66
C TRP A 7 4.99 6.05 -3.82
N HIS A 8 4.23 6.77 -4.63
CA HIS A 8 4.77 7.57 -5.71
C HIS A 8 3.98 8.85 -5.88
N GLN A 9 4.63 9.83 -6.51
CA GLN A 9 4.03 11.11 -6.80
C GLN A 9 3.96 11.30 -8.31
N ILE A 10 2.88 11.91 -8.79
CA ILE A 10 2.82 12.38 -10.17
C ILE A 10 3.93 13.42 -10.45
N GLY A 11 4.69 13.19 -11.52
CA GLY A 11 5.73 14.10 -12.02
C GLY A 11 5.24 15.02 -13.14
N THR A 12 4.08 14.75 -13.71
CA THR A 12 3.45 15.54 -14.79
C THR A 12 2.32 16.42 -14.27
N SER A 13 1.77 17.30 -15.11
CA SER A 13 0.61 18.13 -14.77
C SER A 13 -0.74 17.48 -15.09
N ASN A 14 -0.77 16.30 -15.73
CA ASN A 14 -2.00 15.65 -16.19
C ASN A 14 -2.40 14.48 -15.28
N GLU A 15 -3.20 14.76 -14.25
CA GLU A 15 -3.65 13.76 -13.27
C GLU A 15 -4.51 12.65 -13.90
N GLU A 16 -5.40 12.99 -14.83
CA GLU A 16 -6.29 12.02 -15.47
C GLU A 16 -5.53 11.02 -16.34
N GLU A 17 -4.56 11.51 -17.12
CA GLU A 17 -3.68 10.64 -17.91
C GLU A 17 -2.82 9.76 -17.02
N TYR A 18 -2.33 10.30 -15.90
CA TYR A 18 -1.57 9.54 -14.93
C TYR A 18 -2.38 8.38 -14.34
N GLU A 19 -3.56 8.68 -13.80
CA GLU A 19 -4.45 7.67 -13.21
C GLU A 19 -4.85 6.61 -14.25
N ARG A 20 -5.13 7.01 -15.50
CA ARG A 20 -5.44 6.07 -16.57
C ARG A 20 -4.29 5.12 -16.88
N ASN A 21 -3.06 5.64 -17.04
CA ASN A 21 -1.88 4.80 -17.31
C ASN A 21 -1.53 3.91 -16.11
N LEU A 22 -1.73 4.39 -14.89
CA LEU A 22 -1.51 3.63 -13.67
C LEU A 22 -2.49 2.45 -13.58
N VAL A 23 -3.78 2.70 -13.81
CA VAL A 23 -4.79 1.63 -13.86
C VAL A 23 -4.51 0.65 -15.01
N GLU A 24 -4.16 1.14 -16.21
CA GLU A 24 -3.80 0.29 -17.37
C GLU A 24 -2.65 -0.66 -17.01
N PHE A 25 -1.61 -0.17 -16.33
CA PHE A 25 -0.50 -1.00 -15.87
C PHE A 25 -0.98 -2.10 -14.91
N HIS A 26 -1.73 -1.74 -13.88
CA HIS A 26 -2.19 -2.73 -12.89
C HIS A 26 -3.16 -3.74 -13.50
N GLU A 27 -4.08 -3.33 -14.36
CA GLU A 27 -4.97 -4.24 -15.10
C GLU A 27 -4.18 -5.23 -15.95
N TYR A 28 -3.21 -4.73 -16.72
CA TYR A 28 -2.37 -5.55 -17.58
C TYR A 28 -1.51 -6.52 -16.75
N PHE A 29 -0.88 -6.03 -15.68
CA PHE A 29 -0.02 -6.85 -14.82
C PHE A 29 -0.81 -7.97 -14.15
N ASN A 30 -1.95 -7.66 -13.52
CA ASN A 30 -2.81 -8.65 -12.88
C ASN A 30 -3.30 -9.74 -13.85
N LYS A 31 -3.62 -9.34 -15.09
CA LYS A 31 -4.07 -10.28 -16.12
C LYS A 31 -2.95 -11.19 -16.61
N ASN A 32 -1.75 -10.64 -16.88
CA ASN A 32 -0.75 -11.29 -17.72
C ASN A 32 0.53 -11.76 -17.00
N ALA A 33 0.90 -11.16 -15.86
CA ALA A 33 2.20 -11.41 -15.23
C ALA A 33 2.40 -12.86 -14.76
N LYS A 34 1.33 -13.46 -14.20
CA LYS A 34 1.30 -14.83 -13.64
C LYS A 34 2.51 -15.11 -12.74
N VAL A 35 2.60 -14.37 -11.63
CA VAL A 35 3.70 -14.46 -10.66
C VAL A 35 3.31 -15.36 -9.49
N GLU A 36 4.18 -16.31 -9.12
CA GLU A 36 3.92 -17.21 -7.98
C GLU A 36 3.78 -16.43 -6.67
N GLY A 37 2.68 -16.69 -5.96
CA GLY A 37 2.39 -16.08 -4.66
C GLY A 37 1.93 -14.61 -4.74
N TYR A 38 1.80 -14.03 -5.93
CA TYR A 38 1.16 -12.73 -6.12
C TYR A 38 -0.36 -12.89 -6.10
N LEU A 39 -1.03 -12.12 -5.25
CA LEU A 39 -2.47 -12.23 -4.98
C LEU A 39 -3.29 -11.11 -5.63
N GLY A 40 -2.62 -10.20 -6.32
CA GLY A 40 -3.22 -9.03 -6.96
C GLY A 40 -2.76 -7.72 -6.32
N SER A 41 -3.34 -6.64 -6.81
CA SER A 41 -3.00 -5.29 -6.35
C SER A 41 -4.22 -4.39 -6.19
N LEU A 42 -4.04 -3.31 -5.44
CA LEU A 42 -4.93 -2.16 -5.46
C LEU A 42 -4.13 -0.87 -5.60
N ILE A 43 -4.82 0.17 -6.07
CA ILE A 43 -4.29 1.52 -6.21
C ILE A 43 -5.20 2.46 -5.43
N VAL A 44 -4.61 3.31 -4.59
CA VAL A 44 -5.32 4.42 -3.95
C VAL A 44 -4.62 5.74 -4.23
N ARG A 45 -5.42 6.79 -4.39
CA ARG A 45 -4.94 8.16 -4.26
C ARG A 45 -5.00 8.57 -2.81
N VAL A 46 -3.97 9.24 -2.31
CA VAL A 46 -3.91 9.76 -0.95
C VAL A 46 -3.69 11.26 -0.94
N ASN A 47 -4.22 11.94 0.07
CA ASN A 47 -4.05 13.39 0.19
C ASN A 47 -2.66 13.79 0.71
N HIS A 48 -1.94 12.91 1.41
CA HIS A 48 -0.71 13.27 2.09
C HIS A 48 0.23 12.08 2.35
N VAL A 49 1.53 12.33 2.20
CA VAL A 49 2.61 11.57 2.84
C VAL A 49 3.70 12.56 3.29
N PRO A 50 4.53 12.24 4.31
CA PRO A 50 5.51 13.19 4.86
C PRO A 50 6.54 13.75 3.87
N TRP A 51 6.75 13.10 2.72
CA TRP A 51 7.75 13.47 1.72
C TRP A 51 7.15 13.99 0.40
N ALA A 52 5.84 14.17 0.31
CA ALA A 52 5.18 14.72 -0.86
C ALA A 52 3.87 15.42 -0.50
N GLU A 53 3.70 16.64 -1.00
CA GLU A 53 2.59 17.52 -0.60
C GLU A 53 1.27 17.23 -1.36
N SER A 54 1.34 16.73 -2.59
CA SER A 54 0.16 16.49 -3.42
C SER A 54 0.42 15.49 -4.55
N GLY A 55 -0.66 14.98 -5.16
CA GLY A 55 -0.60 14.06 -6.29
C GLY A 55 0.08 12.74 -5.94
N VAL A 56 -0.25 12.18 -4.77
CA VAL A 56 0.38 11.00 -4.21
C VAL A 56 -0.55 9.79 -4.32
N TYR A 57 0.05 8.65 -4.62
CA TYR A 57 -0.62 7.39 -4.79
C TYR A 57 0.09 6.31 -3.98
N GLU A 58 -0.67 5.27 -3.63
CA GLU A 58 -0.12 4.03 -3.08
C GLU A 58 -0.56 2.86 -3.96
N ASP A 59 0.43 2.11 -4.42
CA ASP A 59 0.20 0.83 -5.07
C ASP A 59 0.48 -0.26 -4.03
N TRP A 60 -0.53 -1.06 -3.73
CA TRP A 60 -0.44 -2.17 -2.78
C TRP A 60 -0.42 -3.47 -3.56
N TYR A 61 0.69 -4.21 -3.47
CA TYR A 61 0.87 -5.51 -4.12
C TYR A 61 0.79 -6.61 -3.05
N PHE A 62 -0.29 -7.39 -3.07
CA PHE A 62 -0.53 -8.43 -2.06
C PHE A 62 0.20 -9.70 -2.43
N MET A 63 0.85 -10.30 -1.43
CA MET A 63 1.78 -11.42 -1.62
C MET A 63 1.63 -12.44 -0.50
N GLN A 64 1.83 -13.71 -0.85
CA GLN A 64 1.89 -14.80 0.13
C GLN A 64 3.13 -14.69 1.04
N SER A 65 4.27 -14.27 0.50
CA SER A 65 5.53 -14.10 1.24
C SER A 65 6.47 -13.09 0.56
N SER A 66 7.54 -12.70 1.25
CA SER A 66 8.50 -11.71 0.73
C SER A 66 9.27 -12.20 -0.51
N LYS A 67 9.41 -13.52 -0.71
CA LYS A 67 10.06 -14.11 -1.90
C LYS A 67 9.37 -13.68 -3.20
N THR A 68 8.06 -13.40 -3.15
CA THR A 68 7.27 -13.00 -4.32
C THR A 68 7.74 -11.65 -4.86
N LEU A 69 8.34 -10.79 -4.03
CA LEU A 69 8.79 -9.46 -4.47
C LEU A 69 9.88 -9.53 -5.53
N ASP A 70 10.84 -10.44 -5.39
CA ASP A 70 11.90 -10.66 -6.39
C ASP A 70 11.29 -11.15 -7.72
N LEU A 71 10.29 -12.01 -7.65
CA LEU A 71 9.60 -12.53 -8.83
C LEU A 71 8.77 -11.44 -9.54
N ILE A 72 8.11 -10.56 -8.80
CA ILE A 72 7.42 -9.38 -9.35
C ILE A 72 8.42 -8.50 -10.08
N ASN A 73 9.54 -8.17 -9.43
CA ASN A 73 10.58 -7.32 -10.00
C ASN A 73 11.14 -7.91 -11.31
N ASN A 74 11.53 -9.18 -11.30
CA ASN A 74 12.08 -9.85 -12.49
C ASN A 74 11.04 -9.90 -13.61
N THR A 75 9.77 -10.17 -13.28
CA THR A 75 8.70 -10.19 -14.28
C THR A 75 8.50 -8.84 -14.97
N ILE A 76 8.56 -7.74 -14.22
CA ILE A 76 8.47 -6.37 -14.77
C ILE A 76 9.66 -6.05 -15.68
N LEU A 77 10.87 -6.52 -15.33
CA LEU A 77 12.09 -6.20 -16.06
C LEU A 77 12.30 -7.08 -17.31
N GLU A 78 11.87 -8.33 -17.26
CA GLU A 78 12.21 -9.34 -18.28
C GLU A 78 11.11 -9.54 -19.33
N LYS A 79 9.83 -9.30 -19.00
CA LYS A 79 8.72 -9.45 -19.96
C LYS A 79 8.48 -8.13 -20.70
N GLY A 80 8.86 -8.08 -21.97
CA GLY A 80 8.89 -6.84 -22.77
C GLY A 80 7.55 -6.10 -22.89
N ASP A 81 6.43 -6.83 -22.95
CA ASP A 81 5.08 -6.27 -22.99
C ASP A 81 4.68 -5.61 -21.66
N ILE A 82 4.92 -6.29 -20.54
CA ILE A 82 4.72 -5.74 -19.18
C ILE A 82 5.63 -4.55 -18.94
N LYS A 83 6.91 -4.68 -19.31
CA LYS A 83 7.90 -3.62 -19.19
C LYS A 83 7.46 -2.38 -19.95
N ALA A 84 6.93 -2.52 -21.16
CA ALA A 84 6.50 -1.40 -21.98
C ALA A 84 5.37 -0.61 -21.28
N VAL A 85 4.39 -1.28 -20.67
CA VAL A 85 3.29 -0.62 -19.94
C VAL A 85 3.80 -0.01 -18.63
N HIS A 86 4.66 -0.71 -17.88
CA HIS A 86 5.32 -0.18 -16.69
C HIS A 86 6.12 1.10 -17.00
N ASP A 87 6.91 1.09 -18.07
CA ASP A 87 7.78 2.22 -18.41
C ASP A 87 6.98 3.47 -18.82
N LYS A 88 5.74 3.33 -19.32
CA LYS A 88 4.85 4.48 -19.57
C LYS A 88 4.58 5.24 -18.28
N ILE A 89 4.09 4.55 -17.24
CA ILE A 89 3.76 5.20 -15.96
C ILE A 89 5.02 5.62 -15.19
N ALA A 90 6.09 4.82 -15.24
CA ALA A 90 7.35 5.15 -14.57
C ALA A 90 7.97 6.48 -15.05
N ARG A 91 7.85 6.81 -16.35
CA ARG A 91 8.29 8.11 -16.89
C ARG A 91 7.47 9.29 -16.40
N MET A 92 6.24 9.06 -15.95
CA MET A 92 5.34 10.09 -15.45
C MET A 92 5.44 10.27 -13.94
N ALA A 93 6.06 9.33 -13.22
CA ALA A 93 6.16 9.31 -11.77
C ALA A 93 7.45 9.98 -11.27
N LYS A 94 7.45 10.42 -10.01
CA LYS A 94 8.61 10.88 -9.26
C LYS A 94 8.49 10.50 -7.78
N ASN A 95 9.57 10.69 -7.03
CA ASN A 95 9.59 10.55 -5.56
C ASN A 95 9.07 9.20 -5.04
N GLY A 96 9.48 8.11 -5.70
CA GLY A 96 9.09 6.74 -5.33
C GLY A 96 9.72 6.27 -4.01
N LYS A 97 8.94 5.65 -3.13
CA LYS A 97 9.42 4.95 -1.93
C LYS A 97 8.65 3.65 -1.72
N GLY A 98 9.34 2.60 -1.27
CA GLY A 98 8.76 1.28 -1.02
C GLY A 98 8.74 0.92 0.46
N GLY A 99 7.78 0.09 0.87
CA GLY A 99 7.72 -0.51 2.20
C GLY A 99 7.05 -1.88 2.17
N LEU A 100 7.33 -2.71 3.17
CA LEU A 100 6.75 -4.05 3.29
C LEU A 100 5.90 -4.12 4.56
N TYR A 101 4.63 -4.49 4.41
CA TYR A 101 3.67 -4.55 5.51
C TYR A 101 3.01 -5.93 5.58
N GLY A 102 2.66 -6.36 6.78
CA GLY A 102 1.93 -7.60 7.04
C GLY A 102 0.65 -7.30 7.77
N ILE A 103 -0.43 -7.99 7.39
CA ILE A 103 -1.69 -7.89 8.12
C ILE A 103 -1.55 -8.56 9.48
N ILE A 104 -2.00 -7.87 10.53
CA ILE A 104 -2.08 -8.39 11.90
C ILE A 104 -3.50 -8.91 12.15
N LYS A 105 -4.52 -8.12 11.81
CA LYS A 105 -5.93 -8.50 11.93
C LYS A 105 -6.83 -7.64 11.03
N GLY A 106 -8.06 -8.13 10.81
CA GLY A 106 -9.10 -7.42 10.07
C GLY A 106 -9.20 -7.83 8.59
N ASP A 107 -9.80 -6.95 7.80
CA ASP A 107 -10.00 -7.15 6.36
C ASP A 107 -8.68 -6.98 5.59
N ILE A 108 -8.37 -7.95 4.74
CA ILE A 108 -7.23 -7.93 3.82
C ILE A 108 -7.35 -6.75 2.84
N LEU A 109 -8.57 -6.41 2.42
CA LEU A 109 -8.81 -5.30 1.51
C LEU A 109 -8.95 -3.96 2.21
N SER A 110 -8.71 -3.89 3.52
CA SER A 110 -8.78 -2.64 4.28
C SER A 110 -7.91 -1.49 3.76
N PRO A 111 -6.78 -1.68 3.03
CA PRO A 111 -6.10 -0.55 2.40
C PRO A 111 -6.93 0.19 1.34
N SER A 112 -8.04 -0.39 0.88
CA SER A 112 -9.03 0.26 0.00
C SER A 112 -9.97 1.23 0.72
N TYR A 113 -9.98 1.23 2.06
CA TYR A 113 -10.88 2.08 2.83
C TYR A 113 -10.47 3.56 2.76
N SER A 114 -11.45 4.45 2.98
CA SER A 114 -11.33 5.88 2.74
C SER A 114 -10.48 6.64 3.76
N HIS A 115 -10.16 6.02 4.90
CA HIS A 115 -9.36 6.62 5.97
C HIS A 115 -8.22 5.69 6.39
N ALA A 116 -7.01 6.23 6.48
CA ALA A 116 -5.87 5.56 7.11
C ALA A 116 -5.22 6.42 8.19
N TYR A 117 -4.69 5.74 9.20
CA TYR A 117 -3.96 6.33 10.30
C TYR A 117 -2.66 5.56 10.46
N TRP A 118 -1.55 6.19 10.08
CA TRP A 118 -0.21 5.63 10.25
C TRP A 118 0.31 6.00 11.62
N ILE A 119 0.43 5.01 12.50
CA ILE A 119 0.72 5.23 13.92
C ILE A 119 2.00 4.54 14.33
N SER A 120 2.64 5.09 15.36
CA SER A 120 3.85 4.55 15.97
C SER A 120 3.59 4.16 17.40
N LYS A 121 4.21 3.05 17.83
CA LYS A 121 4.27 2.71 19.24
C LYS A 121 5.13 3.77 19.96
N PRO A 122 4.67 4.34 21.09
CA PRO A 122 5.47 5.27 21.87
C PRO A 122 6.81 4.66 22.30
N SER A 123 7.81 5.53 22.45
CA SER A 123 9.11 5.13 23.01
C SER A 123 8.94 4.60 24.43
N GLY A 124 9.64 3.52 24.78
CA GLY A 124 9.57 2.88 26.10
C GLY A 124 8.32 2.03 26.37
N MET A 125 7.27 2.12 25.54
CA MET A 125 6.06 1.29 25.69
C MET A 125 6.32 -0.15 25.22
N LYS A 126 5.82 -1.14 25.95
CA LYS A 126 5.85 -2.55 25.53
C LYS A 126 4.82 -2.81 24.42
N TYR A 127 5.06 -3.83 23.60
CA TYR A 127 4.12 -4.13 22.51
C TYR A 127 2.77 -4.62 23.03
N GLU A 128 2.75 -5.39 24.12
CA GLU A 128 1.53 -5.91 24.72
C GLU A 128 0.62 -4.77 25.18
N ASP A 129 1.18 -3.80 25.91
CA ASP A 129 0.45 -2.60 26.37
C ASP A 129 -0.06 -1.79 25.17
N PHE A 130 0.78 -1.62 24.14
CA PHE A 130 0.39 -0.93 22.91
C PHE A 130 -0.82 -1.59 22.24
N TYR A 131 -0.81 -2.92 22.07
CA TYR A 131 -1.92 -3.64 21.45
C TYR A 131 -3.22 -3.52 22.25
N ILE A 132 -3.15 -3.58 23.59
CA ILE A 132 -4.31 -3.36 24.47
C ILE A 132 -4.89 -1.96 24.24
N GLU A 133 -4.04 -0.93 24.20
CA GLU A 133 -4.50 0.45 24.08
C GLU A 133 -5.08 0.79 22.70
N ILE A 134 -4.58 0.20 21.62
CA ILE A 134 -5.09 0.46 20.26
C ILE A 134 -6.30 -0.42 19.91
N GLU A 135 -6.64 -1.42 20.72
CA GLU A 135 -7.74 -2.36 20.45
C GLU A 135 -9.05 -1.67 20.04
N PRO A 136 -9.50 -0.57 20.70
CA PRO A 136 -10.78 0.08 20.37
C PRO A 136 -10.91 0.59 18.93
N PHE A 137 -9.80 0.92 18.27
CA PHE A 137 -9.79 1.52 16.93
C PHE A 137 -9.01 0.71 15.89
N SER A 138 -8.29 -0.35 16.27
CA SER A 138 -7.38 -1.10 15.39
C SER A 138 -8.03 -2.27 14.64
N ARG A 139 -9.33 -2.22 14.34
CA ARG A 139 -10.08 -3.33 13.70
C ARG A 139 -9.39 -3.90 12.46
N ASN A 140 -8.81 -3.02 11.63
CA ASN A 140 -7.99 -3.39 10.49
C ASN A 140 -6.58 -2.85 10.72
N LEU A 141 -5.65 -3.75 11.04
CA LEU A 141 -4.30 -3.39 11.48
C LEU A 141 -3.25 -4.08 10.61
N TRP A 142 -2.36 -3.26 10.08
CA TRP A 142 -1.17 -3.67 9.36
C TRP A 142 0.08 -3.21 10.11
N ARG A 143 1.16 -3.98 9.99
CA ARG A 143 2.45 -3.69 10.60
C ARG A 143 3.58 -3.80 9.59
N ARG A 144 4.46 -2.80 9.57
CA ARG A 144 5.70 -2.81 8.79
C ARG A 144 6.55 -4.01 9.19
N GLN A 145 7.09 -4.70 8.19
CA GLN A 145 8.01 -5.80 8.39
C GLN A 145 9.42 -5.24 8.56
N LEU A 146 10.05 -5.52 9.70
CA LEU A 146 11.34 -4.94 10.08
C LEU A 146 11.30 -3.40 9.96
N ALA A 147 12.44 -2.78 9.61
CA ALA A 147 12.52 -1.35 9.29
C ALA A 147 12.25 -1.06 7.79
N MET A 148 11.59 -1.97 7.06
CA MET A 148 11.42 -1.85 5.60
C MET A 148 10.27 -0.92 5.24
N GLY A 149 10.55 0.38 5.19
CA GLY A 149 9.62 1.38 4.65
C GLY A 149 9.79 2.74 5.33
N PRO A 150 9.41 3.83 4.66
CA PRO A 150 9.61 5.20 5.18
C PRO A 150 8.52 5.66 6.17
N LEU A 151 7.35 5.02 6.20
CA LEU A 151 6.19 5.48 6.97
C LEU A 151 6.11 4.81 8.36
N SER A 152 5.08 5.11 9.16
CA SER A 152 4.96 4.61 10.53
C SER A 152 4.92 3.07 10.62
N GLU A 153 5.22 2.54 11.81
CA GLU A 153 5.28 1.09 12.05
C GLU A 153 3.93 0.40 11.81
N PHE A 154 2.82 1.06 12.13
CA PHE A 154 1.48 0.49 12.00
C PHE A 154 0.60 1.34 11.09
N CYS A 155 -0.36 0.70 10.44
CA CYS A 155 -1.43 1.36 9.70
C CYS A 155 -2.78 0.81 10.13
N VAL A 156 -3.68 1.72 10.51
CA VAL A 156 -5.08 1.43 10.84
C VAL A 156 -5.97 1.95 9.73
N PHE A 157 -6.85 1.11 9.19
CA PHE A 157 -7.78 1.48 8.13
C PHE A 157 -9.24 1.46 8.60
N SER A 158 -10.02 2.43 8.14
CA SER A 158 -11.45 2.55 8.48
C SER A 158 -12.27 3.16 7.36
N ALA A 159 -13.52 2.71 7.23
CA ALA A 159 -14.50 3.31 6.31
C ALA A 159 -15.01 4.67 6.82
N THR A 160 -14.96 4.90 8.13
CA THR A 160 -15.36 6.14 8.81
C THR A 160 -14.18 6.78 9.55
N PRO A 161 -14.21 8.09 9.83
CA PRO A 161 -13.22 8.73 10.68
C PRO A 161 -13.08 8.04 12.05
N LEU A 162 -11.86 8.06 12.59
CA LEU A 162 -11.50 7.53 13.91
C LEU A 162 -10.77 8.62 14.68
N GLU A 163 -11.00 8.67 15.99
CA GLU A 163 -10.19 9.49 16.89
C GLU A 163 -8.98 8.67 17.34
N ILE A 164 -7.79 9.07 16.90
CA ILE A 164 -6.54 8.41 17.28
C ILE A 164 -5.78 9.31 18.28
N PRO A 165 -5.46 8.81 19.48
CA PRO A 165 -4.71 9.58 20.46
C PRO A 165 -3.36 10.06 19.92
N GLN A 166 -3.03 11.34 20.16
CA GLN A 166 -1.79 11.98 19.68
C GLN A 166 -0.50 11.32 20.19
N LYS A 167 -0.56 10.59 21.31
CA LYS A 167 0.57 9.80 21.83
C LYS A 167 1.11 8.78 20.83
N PHE A 168 0.29 8.36 19.86
CA PHE A 168 0.68 7.42 18.80
C PHE A 168 1.22 8.12 17.53
N SER A 169 1.40 9.45 17.58
CA SER A 169 1.89 10.27 16.48
C SER A 169 1.18 9.97 15.14
N PRO A 170 -0.17 10.05 15.09
CA PRO A 170 -0.91 9.62 13.91
C PRO A 170 -0.64 10.54 12.72
N ILE A 171 -0.27 9.93 11.59
CA ILE A 171 -0.33 10.59 10.28
C ILE A 171 -1.62 10.13 9.61
N TYR A 172 -2.56 11.07 9.49
CA TYR A 172 -3.86 10.83 8.87
C TYR A 172 -3.80 10.94 7.35
N GLN A 173 -4.54 10.07 6.66
CA GLN A 173 -4.77 10.14 5.23
C GLN A 173 -6.25 9.97 4.88
N GLN A 174 -6.75 10.87 4.05
CA GLN A 174 -7.95 10.68 3.25
C GLN A 174 -7.56 9.97 1.95
N ARG A 175 -8.33 8.95 1.57
CA ARG A 175 -7.98 8.02 0.49
C ARG A 175 -9.15 7.85 -0.48
N ARG A 176 -8.83 7.69 -1.77
CA ARG A 176 -9.78 7.34 -2.82
C ARG A 176 -9.26 6.10 -3.56
N LEU A 177 -10.03 5.02 -3.53
CA LEU A 177 -9.74 3.82 -4.31
C LEU A 177 -9.85 4.14 -5.80
N LEU A 178 -8.84 3.74 -6.57
CA LEU A 178 -8.84 3.85 -8.03
C LEU A 178 -9.06 2.49 -8.69
N TYR A 179 -8.48 1.44 -8.11
CA TYR A 179 -8.48 0.10 -8.69
C TYR A 179 -8.25 -0.97 -7.64
N SER A 180 -8.83 -2.16 -7.84
CA SER A 180 -8.53 -3.36 -7.08
C SER A 180 -8.80 -4.61 -7.93
N ASN A 181 -7.89 -5.57 -7.90
CA ASN A 181 -8.09 -6.91 -8.48
C ASN A 181 -7.58 -8.01 -7.55
N VAL A 182 -7.55 -7.75 -6.25
CA VAL A 182 -7.05 -8.70 -5.27
C VAL A 182 -7.96 -9.92 -5.23
N GLN A 183 -7.40 -11.08 -5.56
CA GLN A 183 -8.11 -12.35 -5.52
C GLN A 183 -7.79 -13.04 -4.20
N ILE A 184 -8.71 -12.95 -3.24
CA ILE A 184 -8.61 -13.71 -2.00
C ILE A 184 -9.24 -15.08 -2.26
N THR A 185 -8.42 -16.04 -2.68
CA THR A 185 -8.77 -17.44 -2.41
C THR A 185 -8.49 -17.64 -0.93
N THR A 186 -9.53 -17.78 -0.10
CA THR A 186 -9.35 -18.43 1.21
C THR A 186 -8.55 -19.71 0.98
N PRO A 187 -7.49 -19.98 1.76
CA PRO A 187 -6.88 -21.30 1.69
C PRO A 187 -7.98 -22.33 1.98
N PRO A 188 -8.00 -23.49 1.29
CA PRO A 188 -8.89 -24.60 1.65
C PRO A 188 -8.64 -25.05 3.10
#